data_AF-A0A089M8F8-F1
#
_entry.id   AF-A0A089M8F8-F1
#
_cell.length_a   1.000
_cell.length_b   1.000
_cell.length_c   1.000
_cell.angle_alpha   90.00
_cell.angle_beta   90.00
_cell.angle_gamma   90.00
#
_symmetry.space_group_name_H-M   'P 1'
#
loop_
_entity.id
_entity.type
_entity.pdbx_description
1 polymer ?
#
loop_
_entity_poly.entity_id
_entity_poly.type
_entity_poly.pdbx_seq_one_letter_code
_entity_poly.pdbx_strand_id
1 'polypeptide(L)'
;MLTLDQVKLKSQARLVGLHPVLVAATVALIERCYARGVPIVITQGLRTIAEQDSLYAKGRTKPGQIVTNAKGGHSYHNYGLAIDFGLLQLDGRNVSWDTTRDGDSDRVADWQEVVQEAKALGFEWGGDWTSIKDYPHFQMSFGLALSALRQGYQPTAAQVKAAFAVIDKLQEEASEDMSKIAELEQVVEEQEGRIAALEKRLNISGKETYATGYKDALEAAKAAGAVTTSADKSKLELNMIQILFNLGLFTKGAK
;
A
#
# COMPACT_ATOMS: atom_id res chain seq x y z
N MET A 1 -1.77 6.12 -12.19
CA MET A 1 -0.98 6.09 -10.95
C MET A 1 0.49 6.03 -11.36
N LEU A 2 1.38 6.75 -10.68
CA LEU A 2 2.82 6.64 -10.94
C LEU A 2 3.32 5.23 -10.61
N THR A 3 4.32 4.74 -11.32
CA THR A 3 5.02 3.51 -10.91
C THR A 3 5.97 3.79 -9.74
N LEU A 4 6.36 2.75 -9.01
CA LEU A 4 7.33 2.86 -7.92
C LEU A 4 8.65 3.53 -8.39
N ASP A 5 9.16 3.15 -9.56
CA ASP A 5 10.37 3.76 -10.13
C ASP A 5 10.20 5.26 -10.40
N GLN A 6 9.03 5.67 -10.89
CA GLN A 6 8.73 7.09 -11.10
C GLN A 6 8.65 7.86 -9.77
N VAL A 7 8.14 7.24 -8.70
CA VAL A 7 8.11 7.83 -7.36
C VAL A 7 9.54 7.95 -6.80
N LYS A 8 10.35 6.90 -6.87
CA LYS A 8 11.76 6.90 -6.43
C LYS A 8 12.58 7.97 -7.15
N LEU A 9 12.38 8.12 -8.46
CA LEU A 9 13.10 9.09 -9.29
C LEU A 9 12.90 10.54 -8.80
N LYS A 10 11.71 10.88 -8.28
CA LYS A 10 11.42 12.23 -7.78
C LYS A 10 12.28 12.62 -6.57
N SER A 11 12.73 11.64 -5.80
CA SER A 11 13.53 11.84 -4.59
C SER A 11 15.03 11.70 -4.83
N GLN A 12 15.45 11.15 -5.97
CA GLN A 12 16.83 10.73 -6.23
C GLN A 12 17.87 11.83 -5.97
N ALA A 13 17.62 13.06 -6.45
CA ALA A 13 18.53 14.18 -6.27
C ALA A 13 18.70 14.59 -4.79
N ARG A 14 17.71 14.32 -3.94
CA ARG A 14 17.76 14.64 -2.50
C ARG A 14 18.49 13.59 -1.67
N LEU A 15 18.77 12.42 -2.24
CA LEU A 15 19.54 11.37 -1.56
C LEU A 15 21.05 11.55 -1.69
N VAL A 16 21.50 12.42 -2.60
CA VAL A 16 22.92 12.68 -2.81
C VAL A 16 23.55 13.30 -1.56
N GLY A 17 24.64 12.68 -1.09
CA GLY A 17 25.40 13.15 0.08
C GLY A 17 24.80 12.78 1.43
N LEU A 18 23.69 12.03 1.46
CA LEU A 18 23.22 11.42 2.70
C LEU A 18 24.15 10.28 3.13
N HIS A 19 24.14 9.99 4.43
CA HIS A 19 24.83 8.82 4.97
C HIS A 19 24.24 7.53 4.34
N PRO A 20 25.06 6.50 4.03
CA PRO A 20 24.58 5.30 3.31
C PRO A 20 23.37 4.59 3.95
N VAL A 21 23.36 4.49 5.29
CA VAL A 21 22.20 3.95 6.04
C VAL A 21 20.95 4.78 5.78
N LEU A 22 21.07 6.12 5.78
CA LEU A 22 19.93 7.00 5.57
C LEU A 22 19.41 6.86 4.13
N VAL A 23 20.30 6.71 3.13
CA VAL A 23 19.89 6.41 1.75
C VAL A 23 19.08 5.12 1.70
N ALA A 24 19.59 4.03 2.29
CA ALA A 24 18.90 2.75 2.29
C ALA A 24 17.55 2.82 3.00
N ALA A 25 17.51 3.42 4.20
CA ALA A 25 16.29 3.58 4.98
C ALA A 25 15.26 4.47 4.25
N THR A 26 15.69 5.55 3.60
CA THR A 26 14.79 6.42 2.84
C THR A 26 14.23 5.72 1.60
N VAL A 27 15.04 4.91 0.91
CA VAL A 27 14.55 4.10 -0.23
C VAL A 27 13.52 3.08 0.25
N ALA A 28 13.83 2.34 1.32
CA ALA A 28 12.89 1.39 1.92
C ALA A 28 11.60 2.08 2.39
N LEU A 29 11.70 3.29 2.96
CA LEU A 29 10.53 4.07 3.36
C LEU A 29 9.63 4.41 2.17
N ILE A 30 10.21 4.88 1.05
CA ILE A 30 9.45 5.17 -0.18
C ILE A 30 8.74 3.91 -0.69
N GLU A 31 9.44 2.78 -0.71
CA GLU A 31 8.89 1.49 -1.18
C GLU A 31 7.74 1.00 -0.31
N ARG A 32 7.91 1.06 1.02
CA ARG A 32 6.89 0.63 1.99
C ARG A 32 5.66 1.53 1.96
N CYS A 33 5.84 2.85 1.91
CA CYS A 33 4.70 3.77 1.80
C CYS A 33 3.97 3.60 0.45
N TYR A 34 4.71 3.38 -0.64
CA TYR A 34 4.10 3.10 -1.94
C TYR A 34 3.27 1.82 -1.94
N ALA A 35 3.77 0.74 -1.32
CA ALA A 35 3.05 -0.53 -1.20
C ALA A 35 1.72 -0.40 -0.42
N ARG A 36 1.64 0.57 0.50
CA ARG A 36 0.42 0.94 1.24
C ARG A 36 -0.52 1.87 0.47
N GLY A 37 -0.16 2.32 -0.73
CA GLY A 37 -0.96 3.29 -1.49
C GLY A 37 -0.73 4.75 -1.06
N VAL A 38 0.28 5.02 -0.23
CA VAL A 38 0.65 6.35 0.27
C VAL A 38 1.99 6.79 -0.33
N PRO A 39 2.06 7.18 -1.61
CA PRO A 39 3.31 7.61 -2.21
C PRO A 39 3.84 8.89 -1.53
N ILE A 40 5.13 8.93 -1.26
CA ILE A 40 5.83 10.09 -0.69
C ILE A 40 6.91 10.62 -1.62
N VAL A 41 7.35 11.86 -1.37
CA VAL A 41 8.52 12.45 -2.02
C VAL A 41 9.43 13.09 -0.99
N ILE A 42 10.74 12.94 -1.18
CA ILE A 42 11.75 13.60 -0.33
C ILE A 42 11.97 15.01 -0.84
N THR A 43 11.70 15.99 0.01
CA THR A 43 11.76 17.42 -0.33
C THR A 43 13.08 18.05 0.09
N GLN A 44 13.73 17.54 1.14
CA GLN A 44 15.05 17.96 1.60
C GLN A 44 15.89 16.75 2.03
N GLY A 45 17.20 16.85 1.83
CA GLY A 45 18.19 15.86 2.26
C GLY A 45 19.40 16.57 2.86
N LEU A 46 20.61 16.31 2.35
CA LEU A 46 21.82 17.03 2.78
C LEU A 46 21.65 18.54 2.50
N ARG A 47 22.03 19.36 3.48
CA ARG A 47 22.11 20.82 3.36
C ARG A 47 23.47 21.29 3.83
N THR A 48 24.22 21.99 3.01
CA THR A 48 25.51 22.56 3.41
C THR A 48 25.34 23.59 4.54
N ILE A 49 26.43 23.86 5.26
CA ILE A 49 26.47 24.88 6.33
C ILE A 49 26.00 26.25 5.80
N ALA A 50 26.50 26.65 4.63
CA ALA A 50 26.16 27.93 4.01
C ALA A 50 24.68 28.01 3.60
N GLU A 51 24.10 26.92 3.07
CA GLU A 51 22.67 26.86 2.77
C GLU A 51 21.82 26.96 4.03
N GLN A 52 22.22 26.28 5.11
CA GLN A 52 21.53 26.36 6.40
C GLN A 52 21.58 27.77 6.99
N ASP A 53 22.73 28.43 6.97
CA ASP A 53 22.86 29.83 7.43
C ASP A 53 22.01 30.78 6.58
N SER A 54 21.92 30.54 5.27
CA SER A 54 21.05 31.31 4.38
C SER A 54 19.57 31.11 4.70
N LEU A 55 19.14 29.90 5.08
CA LEU A 55 17.78 29.65 5.57
C LEU A 55 17.54 30.29 6.94
N TYR A 56 18.50 30.20 7.86
CA TYR A 56 18.42 30.83 9.18
C TYR A 56 18.27 32.36 9.08
N ALA A 57 18.89 32.98 8.07
CA ALA A 57 18.79 34.41 7.81
C ALA A 57 17.38 34.88 7.41
N LYS A 58 16.53 34.02 6.81
CA LYS A 58 15.17 34.40 6.39
C LYS A 58 14.31 34.79 7.60
N GLY A 59 13.63 35.93 7.50
CA GLY A 59 12.84 36.52 8.59
C GLY A 59 13.66 37.10 9.74
N ARG A 60 15.00 37.13 9.61
CA ARG A 60 15.93 37.72 10.60
C ARG A 60 16.76 38.84 9.98
N THR A 61 17.64 38.47 9.05
CA THR A 61 18.55 39.39 8.33
C THR A 61 18.27 39.45 6.83
N LYS A 62 17.39 38.58 6.31
CA LYS A 62 16.84 38.61 4.95
C LYS A 62 15.31 38.58 4.99
N PRO A 63 14.61 39.18 4.01
CA PRO A 63 13.15 39.05 3.90
C PRO A 63 12.69 37.59 3.77
N GLY A 64 11.45 37.31 4.21
CA GLY A 64 10.81 35.99 4.15
C GLY A 64 10.35 35.48 5.52
N GLN A 65 9.65 34.35 5.53
CA GLN A 65 9.23 33.70 6.78
C GLN A 65 10.40 32.96 7.43
N ILE A 66 10.38 32.87 8.76
CA ILE A 66 11.32 32.02 9.51
C ILE A 66 10.93 30.56 9.22
N VAL A 67 11.83 29.84 8.53
CA VAL A 67 11.65 28.42 8.17
C VAL A 67 12.51 27.48 8.98
N THR A 68 13.42 28.00 9.82
CA THR A 68 14.28 27.21 10.69
C THR A 68 14.78 28.05 11.88
N ASN A 69 15.04 27.37 12.99
CA ASN A 69 15.74 27.93 14.16
C ASN A 69 17.20 27.48 14.26
N ALA A 70 17.64 26.57 13.39
CA ALA A 70 19.00 26.05 13.39
C ALA A 70 19.93 26.89 12.51
N LYS A 71 21.07 27.31 13.07
CA LYS A 71 22.21 27.82 12.30
C LYS A 71 22.95 26.68 11.60
N GLY A 72 23.87 27.01 10.70
CA GLY A 72 24.81 26.05 10.13
C GLY A 72 25.50 25.21 11.21
N GLY A 73 25.53 23.89 11.01
CA GLY A 73 26.09 22.91 11.94
C GLY A 73 25.20 22.59 13.15
N HIS A 74 23.97 23.10 13.15
CA HIS A 74 22.99 22.85 14.22
C HIS A 74 21.74 22.14 13.68
N SER A 75 21.85 21.48 12.52
CA SER A 75 20.82 20.62 11.96
C SER A 75 21.44 19.30 11.48
N TYR A 76 20.74 18.18 11.66
CA TYR A 76 21.18 16.87 11.15
C TYR A 76 21.24 16.82 9.62
N HIS A 77 20.51 17.71 8.91
CA HIS A 77 20.68 17.91 7.47
C HIS A 77 22.10 18.34 7.11
N ASN A 78 22.85 18.98 8.00
CA ASN A 78 24.24 19.38 7.73
C ASN A 78 25.24 18.24 7.72
N TYR A 79 24.79 17.05 8.16
CA TYR A 79 25.62 15.87 8.30
C TYR A 79 25.11 14.71 7.43
N GLY A 80 24.10 14.95 6.58
CA GLY A 80 23.49 13.90 5.77
C GLY A 80 22.74 12.85 6.60
N LEU A 81 22.24 13.25 7.79
CA LEU A 81 21.59 12.40 8.77
C LEU A 81 20.08 12.71 8.95
N ALA A 82 19.51 13.55 8.08
CA ALA A 82 18.10 13.87 8.08
C ALA A 82 17.53 14.06 6.67
N ILE A 83 16.21 13.84 6.57
CA ILE A 83 15.40 14.07 5.38
C ILE A 83 14.09 14.77 5.77
N ASP A 84 13.54 15.55 4.85
CA ASP A 84 12.14 16.00 4.93
C ASP A 84 11.34 15.30 3.85
N PHE A 85 10.13 14.84 4.19
CA PHE A 85 9.20 14.21 3.24
C PHE A 85 7.92 15.03 3.08
N GLY A 86 7.22 14.84 1.97
CA GLY A 86 5.82 15.25 1.80
C GLY A 86 4.99 14.16 1.13
N LEU A 87 3.66 14.24 1.27
CA LEU A 87 2.73 13.29 0.66
C LEU A 87 2.60 13.60 -0.83
N LEU A 88 3.00 12.67 -1.69
CA LEU A 88 2.89 12.84 -3.14
C LEU A 88 1.45 12.53 -3.55
N GLN A 89 0.82 13.42 -4.32
CA GLN A 89 -0.50 13.13 -4.86
C GLN A 89 -0.43 12.09 -5.98
N LEU A 90 -1.53 11.38 -6.22
CA LEU A 90 -1.62 10.31 -7.23
C LEU A 90 -1.34 10.79 -8.66
N ASP A 91 -1.53 12.08 -8.92
CA ASP A 91 -1.19 12.73 -10.21
C ASP A 91 0.32 12.89 -10.42
N GLY A 92 1.12 12.70 -9.37
CA GLY A 92 2.57 12.83 -9.40
C GLY A 92 3.08 14.26 -9.55
N ARG A 93 2.23 15.28 -9.45
CA ARG A 93 2.58 16.69 -9.70
C ARG A 93 2.56 17.51 -8.43
N ASN A 94 1.63 17.21 -7.54
CA ASN A 94 1.40 18.00 -6.33
C ASN A 94 1.90 17.27 -5.07
N VAL A 95 2.32 18.05 -4.09
CA VAL A 95 2.71 17.56 -2.76
C VAL A 95 1.75 18.14 -1.73
N SER A 96 1.16 17.27 -0.92
CA SER A 96 0.32 17.65 0.21
C SER A 96 1.14 17.71 1.50
N TRP A 97 0.85 18.72 2.30
CA TRP A 97 1.37 18.93 3.66
C TRP A 97 0.30 18.71 4.73
N ASP A 98 -0.88 18.21 4.33
CA ASP A 98 -1.98 17.94 5.24
C ASP A 98 -1.70 16.67 6.05
N THR A 99 -1.37 16.87 7.33
CA THR A 99 -1.08 15.79 8.27
C THR A 99 -2.30 14.95 8.66
N THR A 100 -3.50 15.40 8.30
CA THR A 100 -4.79 14.75 8.62
C THR A 100 -5.45 14.08 7.42
N ARG A 101 -4.82 14.19 6.24
CA ARG A 101 -5.30 13.54 5.02
C ARG A 101 -5.31 12.02 5.19
N ASP A 102 -6.40 11.41 4.75
CA ASP A 102 -6.61 9.97 4.60
C ASP A 102 -7.01 9.75 3.13
N GLY A 103 -6.01 9.50 2.30
CA GLY A 103 -6.12 9.46 0.85
C GLY A 103 -6.57 8.10 0.30
N ASP A 104 -6.32 7.03 1.03
CA ASP A 104 -6.70 5.66 0.69
C ASP A 104 -7.98 5.19 1.42
N SER A 105 -8.52 6.03 2.32
CA SER A 105 -9.77 5.81 3.06
C SER A 105 -9.71 4.64 4.04
N ASP A 106 -8.54 4.33 4.58
CA ASP A 106 -8.34 3.25 5.57
C ASP A 106 -8.65 3.68 7.02
N ARG A 107 -9.00 4.96 7.23
CA ARG A 107 -9.29 5.64 8.52
C ARG A 107 -8.04 5.92 9.36
N VAL A 108 -6.86 5.80 8.79
CA VAL A 108 -5.60 6.27 9.33
C VAL A 108 -5.15 7.47 8.48
N ALA A 109 -4.55 8.48 9.10
CA ALA A 109 -3.99 9.56 8.32
C ALA A 109 -2.73 9.07 7.59
N ASP A 110 -2.63 9.30 6.29
CA ASP A 110 -1.47 9.02 5.43
C ASP A 110 -0.15 9.43 6.11
N TRP A 111 -0.15 10.61 6.74
CA TRP A 111 1.03 11.15 7.42
C TRP A 111 1.48 10.26 8.58
N GLN A 112 0.53 9.71 9.34
CA GLN A 112 0.81 8.81 10.46
C GLN A 112 1.29 7.45 9.99
N GLU A 113 0.79 6.94 8.87
CA GLU A 113 1.32 5.71 8.27
C GLU A 113 2.78 5.87 7.87
N VAL A 114 3.13 6.98 7.20
CA VAL A 114 4.53 7.28 6.84
C VAL A 114 5.41 7.36 8.10
N VAL A 115 4.91 7.97 9.18
CA VAL A 115 5.62 8.05 10.46
C VAL A 115 5.83 6.68 11.09
N GLN A 116 4.83 5.79 11.04
CA GLN A 116 4.94 4.43 11.56
C GLN A 116 6.00 3.64 10.78
N GLU A 117 5.98 3.72 9.45
CA GLU A 117 6.97 3.07 8.59
C GLU A 117 8.39 3.63 8.81
N ALA A 118 8.52 4.96 8.95
CA ALA A 118 9.80 5.59 9.23
C ALA A 118 10.36 5.15 10.59
N LYS A 119 9.52 5.11 11.63
CA LYS A 119 9.93 4.65 12.96
C LYS A 119 10.34 3.18 12.96
N ALA A 120 9.64 2.32 12.20
CA ALA A 120 10.02 0.91 12.05
C ALA A 120 11.42 0.77 11.43
N LEU A 121 11.77 1.64 10.48
CA LEU A 121 13.11 1.71 9.86
C LEU A 121 14.17 2.37 10.75
N GLY A 122 13.80 2.84 11.95
CA GLY A 122 14.71 3.44 12.92
C GLY A 122 14.88 4.96 12.82
N PHE A 123 14.01 5.66 12.06
CA PHE A 123 13.99 7.11 12.08
C PHE A 123 13.39 7.67 13.37
N GLU A 124 13.98 8.75 13.87
CA GLU A 124 13.37 9.68 14.81
C GLU A 124 12.50 10.69 14.04
N TRP A 125 11.34 11.06 14.58
CA TRP A 125 10.40 11.98 13.93
C TRP A 125 10.33 13.35 14.61
N GLY A 126 10.41 14.43 13.83
CA GLY A 126 10.32 15.79 14.34
C GLY A 126 8.95 16.17 14.92
N GLY A 127 7.88 15.43 14.58
CA GLY A 127 6.56 15.59 15.19
C GLY A 127 6.47 15.14 16.65
N ASP A 128 7.41 14.30 17.11
CA ASP A 128 7.49 13.84 18.51
C ASP A 128 8.18 14.86 19.43
N TRP A 129 8.79 15.92 18.87
CA TRP A 129 9.48 16.92 19.68
C TRP A 129 8.52 17.68 20.60
N THR A 130 8.98 18.00 21.81
CA THR A 130 8.19 18.69 22.83
C THR A 130 7.93 20.17 22.52
N SER A 131 8.78 20.77 21.69
CA SER A 131 8.65 22.16 21.26
C SER A 131 9.13 22.30 19.82
N ILE A 132 8.45 23.15 19.04
CA ILE A 132 8.78 23.42 17.64
C ILE A 132 8.75 22.12 16.82
N LYS A 133 7.60 21.47 16.81
CA LYS A 133 7.36 20.25 16.04
C LYS A 133 7.61 20.49 14.55
N ASP A 134 8.40 19.61 13.96
CA ASP A 134 8.73 19.63 12.54
C ASP A 134 8.20 18.35 11.90
N TYR A 135 6.95 18.41 11.44
CA TYR A 135 6.21 17.23 10.99
C TYR A 135 6.81 16.54 9.75
N PRO A 136 7.42 17.25 8.78
CA PRO A 136 8.15 16.63 7.67
C PRO A 136 9.46 15.94 8.04
N HIS A 137 10.04 16.26 9.20
CA HIS A 137 11.44 15.94 9.48
C HIS A 137 11.59 14.52 10.04
N PHE A 138 12.49 13.75 9.42
CA PHE A 138 13.03 12.51 9.97
C PHE A 138 14.55 12.56 10.08
N GLN A 139 15.11 11.92 11.12
CA GLN A 139 16.56 11.80 11.28
C GLN A 139 16.99 10.47 11.86
N MET A 140 18.25 10.10 11.65
CA MET A 140 18.91 9.02 12.39
C MET A 140 20.14 9.61 13.08
N SER A 141 20.03 9.84 14.39
CA SER A 141 21.10 10.46 15.17
C SER A 141 22.26 9.51 15.47
N PHE A 142 22.00 8.19 15.47
CA PHE A 142 22.91 7.17 16.00
C PHE A 142 23.37 7.48 17.44
N GLY A 143 22.52 8.13 18.23
CA GLY A 143 22.85 8.58 19.59
C GLY A 143 23.86 9.74 19.64
N LEU A 144 24.23 10.33 18.49
CA LEU A 144 25.14 11.47 18.43
C LEU A 144 24.37 12.78 18.54
N ALA A 145 24.73 13.59 19.53
CA ALA A 145 24.30 14.97 19.60
C ALA A 145 24.98 15.82 18.51
N LEU A 146 24.33 16.89 18.07
CA LEU A 146 24.89 17.84 17.09
C LEU A 146 26.25 18.44 17.52
N SER A 147 26.51 18.55 18.83
CA SER A 147 27.81 18.99 19.34
C SER A 147 28.94 18.01 19.00
N ALA A 148 28.69 16.71 19.07
CA ALA A 148 29.63 15.68 18.68
C ALA A 148 29.84 15.70 17.15
N LEU A 149 28.77 15.82 16.37
CA LEU A 149 28.86 15.93 14.92
C LEU A 149 29.69 17.16 14.47
N ARG A 150 29.54 18.31 15.14
CA ARG A 150 30.41 19.50 14.92
C ARG A 150 31.88 19.25 15.25
N GLN A 151 32.18 18.36 16.18
CA GLN A 151 33.55 17.96 16.51
C GLN A 151 34.09 16.86 15.58
N GLY A 152 33.31 16.43 14.59
CA GLY A 152 33.72 15.44 13.60
C GLY A 152 33.48 13.99 14.01
N TYR A 153 32.80 13.72 15.13
CA TYR A 153 32.37 12.36 15.46
C TYR A 153 31.41 11.85 14.40
N GLN A 154 31.49 10.55 14.11
CA GLN A 154 30.67 9.86 13.12
C GLN A 154 30.03 8.62 13.75
N PRO A 155 28.93 8.10 13.19
CA PRO A 155 28.36 6.84 13.62
C PRO A 155 29.42 5.72 13.59
N THR A 156 29.47 4.92 14.64
CA THR A 156 30.41 3.79 14.69
C THR A 156 30.00 2.70 13.71
N ALA A 157 30.96 1.88 13.25
CA ALA A 157 30.67 0.75 12.37
C ALA A 157 29.63 -0.22 12.96
N ALA A 158 29.61 -0.40 14.28
CA ALA A 158 28.63 -1.23 14.97
C ALA A 158 27.21 -0.64 14.88
N GLN A 159 27.07 0.67 15.10
CA GLN A 159 25.78 1.36 14.98
C GLN A 159 25.26 1.36 13.53
N VAL A 160 26.16 1.58 12.57
CA VAL A 160 25.84 1.48 11.13
C VAL A 160 25.36 0.08 10.77
N LYS A 161 26.09 -0.96 11.21
CA LYS A 161 25.70 -2.36 10.99
C LYS A 161 24.35 -2.70 11.61
N ALA A 162 24.10 -2.24 12.84
CA ALA A 162 22.84 -2.48 13.52
C ALA A 162 21.65 -1.83 12.78
N ALA A 163 21.83 -0.62 12.25
CA ALA A 163 20.79 0.05 11.48
C ALA A 163 20.51 -0.67 10.14
N PHE A 164 21.55 -1.11 9.42
CA PHE A 164 21.35 -1.93 8.22
C PHE A 164 20.60 -3.23 8.52
N ALA A 165 20.93 -3.91 9.63
CA ALA A 165 20.23 -5.15 10.00
C ALA A 165 18.72 -4.95 10.24
N VAL A 166 18.29 -3.78 10.73
CA VAL A 166 16.86 -3.45 10.87
C VAL A 166 16.21 -3.30 9.48
N ILE A 167 16.87 -2.59 8.57
CA ILE A 167 16.37 -2.35 7.21
C ILE A 167 16.28 -3.67 6.44
N ASP A 168 17.36 -4.47 6.45
CA ASP A 168 17.45 -5.74 5.74
C ASP A 168 16.35 -6.70 6.20
N LYS A 169 16.15 -6.82 7.53
CA LYS A 169 15.08 -7.64 8.10
C LYS A 169 13.70 -7.23 7.60
N LEU A 170 13.39 -5.93 7.59
CA LEU A 170 12.08 -5.43 7.13
C LEU A 170 11.89 -5.63 5.61
N GLN A 171 12.96 -5.63 4.83
CA GLN A 171 12.90 -5.92 3.40
C GLN A 171 12.71 -7.43 3.13
N GLU A 172 13.35 -8.29 3.93
CA GLU A 172 13.13 -9.75 3.90
C GLU A 172 11.67 -10.08 4.24
N GLU A 173 11.13 -9.53 5.33
CA GLU A 173 9.72 -9.70 5.72
C GLU A 173 8.75 -9.28 4.59
N ALA A 174 9.01 -8.12 3.96
CA ALA A 174 8.20 -7.65 2.83
C ALA A 174 8.29 -8.60 1.62
N SER A 175 9.46 -9.16 1.32
CA SER A 175 9.65 -10.13 0.23
C SER A 175 8.89 -11.43 0.51
N GLU A 176 8.91 -11.92 1.75
CA GLU A 176 8.17 -13.12 2.15
C GLU A 176 6.66 -12.91 2.02
N ASP A 177 6.15 -11.78 2.48
CA ASP A 177 4.72 -11.47 2.39
C ASP A 177 4.25 -11.35 0.93
N MET A 178 5.05 -10.74 0.06
CA MET A 178 4.76 -10.71 -1.38
C MET A 178 4.72 -12.11 -2.00
N SER A 179 5.59 -13.02 -1.57
CA SER A 179 5.57 -14.43 -2.01
C SER A 179 4.27 -15.12 -1.60
N LYS A 180 3.84 -14.93 -0.35
CA LYS A 180 2.57 -15.50 0.15
C LYS A 180 1.35 -14.93 -0.59
N ILE A 181 1.37 -13.64 -0.94
CA ILE A 181 0.30 -13.02 -1.73
C ILE A 181 0.21 -13.69 -3.11
N ALA A 182 1.33 -13.90 -3.79
CA ALA A 182 1.35 -14.57 -5.09
C ALA A 182 0.81 -16.02 -5.02
N GLU A 183 1.14 -16.75 -3.94
CA GLU A 183 0.57 -18.09 -3.69
C GLU A 183 -0.96 -18.02 -3.46
N LEU A 184 -1.44 -17.03 -2.71
CA LEU A 184 -2.86 -16.81 -2.49
C LEU A 184 -3.61 -16.45 -3.77
N GLU A 185 -3.04 -15.62 -4.64
CA GLU A 185 -3.62 -15.29 -5.95
C GLU A 185 -3.81 -16.55 -6.80
N GLN A 186 -2.84 -17.45 -6.81
CA GLN A 186 -2.96 -18.74 -7.51
C GLN A 186 -4.08 -19.62 -6.92
N VAL A 187 -4.20 -19.66 -5.59
CA VAL A 187 -5.29 -20.40 -4.92
C VAL A 187 -6.66 -19.80 -5.27
N VAL A 188 -6.77 -18.47 -5.36
CA VAL A 188 -8.01 -17.79 -5.75
C VAL A 188 -8.40 -18.16 -7.18
N GLU A 189 -7.46 -18.12 -8.12
CA GLU A 189 -7.71 -18.51 -9.52
C GLU A 189 -8.19 -19.97 -9.64
N GLU A 190 -7.58 -20.90 -8.88
CA GLU A 190 -8.01 -22.29 -8.85
C GLU A 190 -9.45 -22.41 -8.28
N GLN A 191 -9.76 -21.67 -7.22
CA GLN A 191 -11.09 -21.65 -6.62
C GLN A 191 -12.15 -21.09 -7.58
N GLU A 192 -11.85 -20.02 -8.31
CA GLU A 192 -12.73 -19.48 -9.36
C GLU A 192 -13.03 -20.54 -10.42
N GLY A 193 -12.01 -21.28 -10.87
CA GLY A 193 -12.19 -22.40 -11.80
C GLY A 193 -13.09 -23.50 -11.24
N ARG A 194 -12.94 -23.87 -9.96
CA ARG A 194 -13.79 -24.85 -9.29
C ARG A 194 -15.23 -24.36 -9.14
N ILE A 195 -15.43 -23.09 -8.82
CA ILE A 195 -16.75 -22.46 -8.73
C ILE A 195 -17.44 -22.48 -10.09
N ALA A 196 -16.77 -22.04 -11.15
CA ALA A 196 -17.31 -22.07 -12.51
C ALA A 196 -17.71 -23.50 -12.94
N ALA A 197 -16.91 -24.51 -12.57
CA ALA A 197 -17.24 -25.91 -12.85
C ALA A 197 -18.48 -26.39 -12.07
N LEU A 198 -18.67 -25.96 -10.82
CA LEU A 198 -19.85 -26.25 -10.01
C LEU A 198 -21.10 -25.55 -10.55
N GLU A 199 -21.00 -24.26 -10.88
CA GLU A 199 -22.09 -23.49 -11.48
C GLU A 199 -22.62 -24.17 -12.74
N LYS A 200 -21.72 -24.60 -13.62
CA LYS A 200 -22.05 -25.35 -14.84
C LYS A 200 -22.73 -26.69 -14.54
N ARG A 201 -22.27 -27.42 -13.51
CA ARG A 201 -22.87 -28.69 -13.09
C ARG A 201 -24.28 -28.52 -12.51
N LEU A 202 -24.56 -27.38 -11.86
CA LEU A 202 -25.81 -27.10 -11.17
C LEU A 202 -26.85 -26.36 -12.01
N ASN A 203 -26.49 -25.85 -13.19
CA ASN A 203 -27.34 -25.05 -14.08
C ASN A 203 -27.69 -23.70 -13.50
N ILE A 204 -26.76 -23.09 -12.76
CA ILE A 204 -27.04 -21.82 -12.10
C ILE A 204 -27.45 -20.76 -13.13
N SER A 205 -26.91 -20.82 -14.36
CA SER A 205 -27.27 -19.89 -15.43
C SER A 205 -28.54 -20.27 -16.22
N GLY A 206 -29.01 -21.51 -16.09
CA GLY A 206 -30.15 -22.08 -16.83
C GLY A 206 -29.88 -22.40 -18.31
N LYS A 207 -28.65 -22.18 -18.81
CA LYS A 207 -28.30 -22.26 -20.24
C LYS A 207 -27.52 -23.52 -20.61
N GLU A 208 -27.27 -24.41 -19.66
CA GLU A 208 -26.43 -25.58 -19.86
C GLU A 208 -27.18 -26.73 -20.57
N THR A 209 -26.45 -27.50 -21.38
CA THR A 209 -27.01 -28.35 -22.44
C THR A 209 -27.67 -29.67 -21.98
N TYR A 210 -27.56 -30.04 -20.70
CA TYR A 210 -28.15 -31.30 -20.19
C TYR A 210 -29.67 -31.32 -20.15
N ALA A 211 -30.34 -30.19 -20.40
CA ALA A 211 -31.79 -30.15 -20.63
C ALA A 211 -32.26 -31.15 -21.70
N THR A 212 -31.39 -31.55 -22.63
CA THR A 212 -31.69 -32.55 -23.67
C THR A 212 -32.14 -33.90 -23.11
N GLY A 213 -31.57 -34.37 -21.98
CA GLY A 213 -31.99 -35.61 -21.31
C GLY A 213 -33.31 -35.51 -20.53
N TYR A 214 -33.83 -34.29 -20.34
CA TYR A 214 -35.09 -34.01 -19.64
C TYR A 214 -36.22 -33.61 -20.58
N LYS A 215 -35.99 -33.67 -21.91
CA LYS A 215 -36.89 -33.10 -22.91
C LYS A 215 -38.32 -33.63 -22.75
N ASP A 216 -38.48 -34.95 -22.65
CA ASP A 216 -39.81 -35.56 -22.56
C ASP A 216 -40.53 -35.19 -21.26
N ALA A 217 -39.81 -35.19 -20.15
CA ALA A 217 -40.34 -34.78 -18.86
C ALA A 217 -40.72 -33.29 -18.83
N LEU A 218 -39.93 -32.42 -19.46
CA LEU A 218 -40.21 -30.99 -19.57
C LEU A 218 -41.41 -30.71 -20.47
N GLU A 219 -41.54 -31.39 -21.61
CA GLU A 219 -42.70 -31.24 -22.50
C GLU A 219 -43.98 -31.74 -21.83
N ALA A 220 -43.92 -32.87 -21.10
CA ALA A 220 -45.04 -33.36 -20.31
C ALA A 220 -45.42 -32.38 -19.18
N ALA A 221 -44.43 -31.86 -18.45
CA ALA A 221 -44.67 -30.89 -17.38
C ALA A 221 -45.31 -29.59 -17.89
N LYS A 222 -44.88 -29.08 -19.05
CA LYS A 222 -45.50 -27.93 -19.73
C LYS A 222 -46.93 -28.25 -20.17
N ALA A 223 -47.15 -29.42 -20.78
CA ALA A 223 -48.48 -29.83 -21.24
C ALA A 223 -49.48 -29.97 -20.09
N ALA A 224 -49.02 -30.42 -18.92
CA ALA A 224 -49.78 -30.51 -17.68
C ALA A 224 -49.95 -29.17 -16.94
N GLY A 225 -49.23 -28.12 -17.35
CA GLY A 225 -49.25 -26.80 -16.70
C GLY A 225 -48.45 -26.71 -15.41
N ALA A 226 -47.64 -27.73 -15.08
CA ALA A 226 -46.81 -27.76 -13.88
C ALA A 226 -45.63 -26.78 -13.94
N VAL A 227 -45.14 -26.46 -15.15
CA VAL A 227 -44.15 -25.42 -15.42
C VAL A 227 -44.49 -24.65 -16.69
N THR A 228 -44.13 -23.37 -16.76
CA THR A 228 -44.39 -22.50 -17.91
C THR A 228 -43.18 -22.32 -18.83
N THR A 229 -41.97 -22.57 -18.32
CA THR A 229 -40.71 -22.46 -19.05
C THR A 229 -39.71 -23.54 -18.62
N SER A 230 -38.79 -23.88 -19.53
CA SER A 230 -37.68 -24.81 -19.30
C SER A 230 -36.30 -24.11 -19.32
N ALA A 231 -36.25 -22.81 -19.58
CA ALA A 231 -35.01 -22.05 -19.87
C ALA A 231 -34.25 -21.58 -18.61
N ASP A 232 -34.79 -21.86 -17.42
CA ASP A 232 -34.36 -21.31 -16.13
C ASP A 232 -34.33 -22.38 -15.02
N LYS A 233 -34.45 -23.66 -15.37
CA LYS A 233 -34.54 -24.75 -14.40
C LYS A 233 -33.15 -25.22 -13.98
N SER A 234 -32.84 -25.10 -12.70
CA SER A 234 -31.67 -25.69 -12.08
C SER A 234 -31.62 -27.22 -12.29
N LYS A 235 -30.45 -27.84 -12.14
CA LYS A 235 -30.32 -29.31 -12.22
C LYS A 235 -31.24 -30.03 -11.22
N LEU A 236 -31.47 -29.43 -10.04
CA LEU A 236 -32.37 -29.98 -9.03
C LEU A 236 -33.82 -29.99 -9.51
N GLU A 237 -34.30 -28.87 -10.07
CA GLU A 237 -35.65 -28.77 -10.63
C GLU A 237 -35.83 -29.73 -11.81
N LEU A 238 -34.84 -29.85 -12.68
CA LEU A 238 -34.84 -30.83 -13.77
C LEU A 238 -34.96 -32.27 -13.24
N ASN A 239 -34.19 -32.62 -12.20
CA ASN A 239 -34.31 -33.92 -11.55
C ASN A 239 -35.70 -34.15 -10.95
N MET A 240 -36.28 -33.16 -10.28
CA MET A 240 -37.64 -33.25 -9.73
C MET A 240 -38.67 -33.47 -10.83
N ILE A 241 -38.61 -32.68 -11.91
CA ILE A 241 -39.49 -32.83 -13.07
C ILE A 241 -39.37 -34.25 -13.65
N GLN A 242 -38.15 -34.78 -13.79
CA GLN A 242 -37.96 -36.15 -14.28
C GLN A 242 -38.57 -37.20 -13.34
N ILE A 243 -38.42 -37.04 -12.02
CA ILE A 243 -39.00 -37.96 -11.04
C ILE A 243 -40.53 -37.93 -11.14
N LEU A 244 -41.14 -36.75 -11.18
CA LEU A 244 -42.60 -36.61 -11.32
C LEU A 244 -43.12 -37.19 -12.64
N PHE A 245 -42.38 -37.00 -13.73
CA PHE A 245 -42.68 -37.62 -15.02
C PHE A 245 -42.62 -39.14 -14.95
N ASN A 246 -41.57 -39.70 -14.36
CA ASN A 246 -41.41 -41.15 -14.20
C ASN A 246 -42.53 -41.77 -13.32
N LEU A 247 -43.08 -41.00 -12.39
CA LEU A 247 -44.23 -41.39 -11.56
C LEU A 247 -45.58 -41.20 -12.28
N GLY A 248 -45.60 -40.69 -13.52
CA GLY A 248 -46.80 -40.47 -14.31
C GLY A 248 -47.65 -39.28 -13.85
N LEU A 249 -47.09 -38.34 -13.08
CA LEU A 249 -47.85 -37.27 -12.43
C LEU A 249 -48.15 -36.06 -13.32
N PHE A 250 -47.70 -36.07 -14.58
CA PHE A 250 -47.97 -35.01 -15.56
C PHE A 250 -49.15 -35.33 -16.50
N THR A 251 -50.27 -35.80 -15.96
CA THR A 251 -51.51 -36.00 -16.74
C THR A 251 -52.33 -34.72 -16.80
N LYS A 252 -52.73 -34.33 -18.00
CA LYS A 252 -53.61 -33.17 -18.22
C LYS A 252 -55.06 -33.54 -17.88
N GLY A 253 -55.59 -33.05 -16.76
CA GLY A 253 -57.03 -33.09 -16.47
C GLY A 253 -57.52 -34.00 -15.35
N ALA A 254 -56.86 -34.03 -14.19
CA ALA A 254 -57.59 -34.31 -12.95
C ALA A 254 -58.04 -32.97 -12.36
N LYS A 255 -59.28 -32.59 -12.66
CA LYS A 255 -60.06 -31.71 -11.77
C LYS A 255 -60.49 -32.53 -10.56
#